data_AF-A0A966FQ97-F1
#
_entry.id   AF-A0A966FQ97-F1
#
_cell.length_a   1.000
_cell.length_b   1.000
_cell.length_c   1.000
_cell.angle_alpha   90.00
_cell.angle_beta   90.00
_cell.angle_gamma   90.00
#
_symmetry.space_group_name_H-M   'P 1'
#
loop_
_entity.id
_entity.type
_entity.pdbx_description
1 polymer ?
#
loop_
_entity_poly.entity_id
_entity_poly.type
_entity_poly.pdbx_seq_one_letter_code
_entity_poly.pdbx_strand_id
1 'polypeptide(L)' 'YHLNYGMVDLPTGKMKSREGTVVDADDLVAEVIAEATETAKERGEIESLPKAEQAEIIRKIAIAALKFHIIKVHPQKRM' A
#
# COMPACT_ATOMS: atom_id res chain seq x y z
N TYR A 1 16.87 -23.14 -1.45
CA TYR A 1 15.69 -22.79 -2.27
C TYR A 1 15.80 -21.34 -2.70
N HIS A 2 15.37 -21.00 -3.92
CA HIS A 2 15.32 -19.63 -4.44
C HIS A 2 13.86 -19.27 -4.73
N LEU A 3 13.33 -18.25 -4.06
CA LEU A 3 11.96 -17.76 -4.25
C LEU A 3 11.98 -16.62 -5.27
N ASN A 4 11.67 -16.93 -6.52
CA ASN A 4 11.59 -15.94 -7.59
C ASN A 4 10.27 -15.15 -7.54
N TYR A 5 10.33 -13.88 -7.90
CA TYR A 5 9.17 -13.00 -8.01
C TYR A 5 9.22 -12.17 -9.31
N GLY A 6 8.05 -11.79 -9.82
CA GLY A 6 7.84 -10.92 -10.96
C GLY A 6 8.01 -9.46 -10.58
N MET A 7 8.35 -8.64 -11.57
CA MET A 7 8.46 -7.19 -11.37
C MET A 7 7.08 -6.54 -11.28
N VAL A 8 7.00 -5.46 -10.50
CA VAL A 8 5.88 -4.52 -10.51
C VAL A 8 6.16 -3.46 -11.58
N ASP A 9 5.20 -3.29 -12.48
CA ASP A 9 5.24 -2.33 -13.58
C ASP A 9 4.29 -1.16 -13.30
N LEU A 10 4.59 -0.01 -13.90
CA LEU A 10 3.68 1.12 -13.98
C LEU A 10 2.68 0.86 -15.12
N PRO A 11 1.51 1.54 -15.12
CA PRO A 11 0.61 1.52 -16.28
C PRO A 11 1.29 1.96 -17.59
N THR A 12 2.34 2.77 -17.49
CA THR A 12 3.16 3.27 -18.59
C THR A 12 4.32 2.34 -18.98
N GLY A 13 4.50 1.21 -18.28
CA GLY A 13 5.57 0.24 -18.50
C GLY A 13 6.50 0.07 -17.30
N LYS A 14 7.74 -0.36 -17.54
CA LYS A 14 8.68 -0.68 -16.45
C LYS A 14 9.13 0.58 -15.70
N MET A 15 9.31 0.46 -14.38
CA MET A 15 10.00 1.49 -13.60
C MET A 15 11.46 1.64 -14.06
N LYS A 16 11.96 2.87 -14.12
CA LYS A 16 13.35 3.17 -14.50
C LYS A 16 13.93 4.30 -13.65
N SER A 17 14.88 3.95 -12.78
CA SER A 17 15.57 4.92 -11.90
C SER A 17 16.34 5.98 -12.68
N ARG A 18 16.97 5.61 -13.81
CA ARG A 18 17.75 6.54 -14.65
C ARG A 18 16.89 7.58 -15.36
N GLU A 19 15.62 7.28 -15.60
CA GLU A 19 14.65 8.18 -16.24
C GLU A 19 13.73 8.85 -15.21
N GLY A 20 13.91 8.56 -13.91
CA GLY A 20 13.09 9.12 -12.83
C GLY A 20 11.68 8.53 -12.71
N THR A 21 11.35 7.47 -13.47
CA THR A 21 10.02 6.82 -13.43
C THR A 21 9.98 5.71 -12.38
N VAL A 22 10.33 6.06 -11.14
CA VAL A 22 10.26 5.16 -9.99
C VAL A 22 9.21 5.67 -9.00
N VAL A 23 8.62 4.74 -8.26
CA VAL A 23 7.69 5.06 -7.17
C VAL A 23 8.39 4.73 -5.87
N ASP A 24 8.45 5.70 -4.96
CA ASP A 24 8.97 5.48 -3.62
C ASP A 24 7.96 4.69 -2.78
N ALA A 25 8.45 3.76 -1.97
CA ALA A 25 7.62 2.97 -1.10
C ALA A 25 7.03 3.79 0.05
N ASP A 26 7.76 4.79 0.55
CA ASP A 26 7.30 5.66 1.64
C ASP A 26 6.15 6.56 1.16
N ASP A 27 6.26 7.11 -0.05
CA ASP A 27 5.20 7.89 -0.68
C ASP A 27 3.95 7.04 -0.92
N LEU A 28 4.12 5.82 -1.45
CA LEU A 28 3.01 4.88 -1.65
C LEU A 28 2.31 4.52 -0.34
N VAL A 29 3.07 4.28 0.73
CA VAL A 29 2.48 3.97 2.05
C VAL A 29 1.75 5.19 2.61
N ALA A 30 2.29 6.40 2.44
CA ALA A 30 1.64 7.63 2.88
C ALA A 30 0.31 7.85 2.16
N GLU A 31 0.25 7.62 0.85
CA GLU A 31 -0.99 7.71 0.07
C GLU A 31 -2.05 6.70 0.54
N VAL A 32 -1.66 5.44 0.77
CA VAL A 32 -2.61 4.41 1.24
C VAL A 32 -3.12 4.71 2.65
N ILE A 33 -2.27 5.27 3.53
CA ILE A 33 -2.69 5.73 4.86
C ILE A 33 -3.69 6.90 4.74
N ALA A 34 -3.46 7.84 3.84
CA ALA A 34 -4.37 8.97 3.61
C ALA A 34 -5.74 8.47 3.12
N GLU A 35 -5.77 7.57 2.14
CA GLU A 35 -7.00 6.97 1.62
C GLU A 35 -7.76 6.17 2.69
N ALA A 36 -7.03 5.35 3.47
CA ALA A 36 -7.61 4.60 4.57
C ALA A 36 -8.18 5.51 5.68
N THR A 37 -7.56 6.67 5.90
CA THR A 37 -8.04 7.68 6.85
C THR A 37 -9.36 8.28 6.38
N GLU A 38 -9.44 8.71 5.12
CA GLU A 38 -10.68 9.28 4.57
C GLU A 38 -11.81 8.24 4.58
N THR A 39 -11.54 7.01 4.12
CA THR A 39 -12.51 5.91 4.16
C THR A 39 -13.00 5.61 5.59
N ALA A 40 -12.10 5.64 6.57
CA ALA A 40 -12.46 5.38 7.96
C ALA A 40 -13.32 6.50 8.57
N LYS A 41 -13.06 7.77 8.19
CA LYS A 41 -13.90 8.91 8.58
C LYS A 41 -15.30 8.82 7.99
N GLU A 42 -15.41 8.48 6.71
CA GLU A 42 -16.72 8.33 6.03
C GLU A 42 -17.60 7.27 6.69
N ARG A 43 -16.99 6.20 7.22
CA ARG A 43 -17.70 5.11 7.91
C ARG A 43 -18.04 5.43 9.37
N GLY A 44 -17.31 6.34 10.01
CA GLY A 44 -17.52 6.74 11.41
C GLY A 44 -17.22 5.66 12.46
N GLU A 45 -16.73 4.48 12.07
CA GLU A 45 -16.63 3.29 12.94
C GLU A 45 -15.67 3.45 14.12
N ILE A 46 -14.67 4.32 14.01
CA ILE A 46 -13.60 4.49 15.01
C ILE A 46 -13.56 5.88 15.65
N GLU A 47 -14.57 6.73 15.42
CA GLU A 47 -14.57 8.12 15.89
C GLU A 47 -14.56 8.25 17.42
N SER A 48 -15.14 7.28 18.13
CA SER A 48 -15.24 7.26 19.59
C SER A 48 -13.93 6.85 20.28
N LEU A 49 -12.95 6.33 19.54
CA LEU A 49 -11.66 5.89 20.07
C LEU A 49 -10.70 7.09 20.26
N PRO A 50 -9.69 6.99 21.13
CA PRO A 50 -8.61 7.97 21.21
C PRO A 50 -7.89 8.16 19.87
N LYS A 51 -7.42 9.38 19.58
CA LYS A 51 -6.73 9.69 18.31
C LYS A 51 -5.51 8.82 18.03
N ALA A 52 -4.75 8.46 19.07
CA ALA A 52 -3.61 7.56 18.93
C ALA A 52 -4.03 6.16 18.48
N GLU A 53 -5.15 5.65 19.01
CA GLU A 53 -5.68 4.33 18.66
C GLU A 53 -6.28 4.34 17.25
N GLN A 54 -6.99 5.40 16.87
CA GLN A 54 -7.46 5.61 15.48
C GLN A 54 -6.29 5.55 14.50
N ALA A 55 -5.19 6.27 14.77
CA ALA A 55 -4.01 6.30 13.91
C ALA A 55 -3.35 4.92 13.76
N GLU A 56 -3.24 4.16 14.86
CA GLU A 56 -2.70 2.80 14.83
C GLU A 56 -3.58 1.84 14.03
N ILE A 57 -4.91 1.93 14.18
CA ILE A 57 -5.85 1.11 13.41
C ILE A 57 -5.74 1.42 11.91
N ILE A 58 -5.75 2.70 11.53
CA ILE A 58 -5.61 3.14 10.15
C ILE A 58 -4.28 2.65 9.55
N ARG A 59 -3.17 2.81 10.29
CA ARG A 59 -1.84 2.33 9.85
C ARG A 59 -1.86 0.81 9.61
N LYS A 60 -2.47 0.04 10.51
CA LYS A 60 -2.61 -1.42 10.35
C LYS A 60 -3.43 -1.79 9.12
N ILE A 61 -4.54 -1.11 8.88
CA ILE A 61 -5.40 -1.31 7.70
C ILE A 61 -4.60 -1.04 6.42
N ALA A 62 -3.93 0.11 6.34
CA ALA A 62 -3.15 0.52 5.17
C ALA A 62 -2.04 -0.50 4.84
N ILE A 63 -1.23 -0.89 5.84
CA ILE A 63 -0.15 -1.86 5.65
C ILE A 63 -0.69 -3.26 5.32
N ALA A 64 -1.79 -3.68 5.95
CA ALA A 64 -2.42 -4.97 5.65
C ALA A 64 -2.97 -4.99 4.22
N ALA A 65 -3.61 -3.91 3.77
CA ALA A 65 -4.11 -3.78 2.41
C ALA A 65 -2.98 -3.88 1.38
N LEU A 66 -1.88 -3.14 1.59
CA LEU A 66 -0.72 -3.17 0.69
C LEU A 66 -0.07 -4.55 0.64
N LYS A 67 0.19 -5.16 1.81
CA LYS A 67 0.74 -6.52 1.89
C LYS A 67 -0.16 -7.53 1.20
N PHE A 68 -1.45 -7.51 1.51
CA PHE A 68 -2.43 -8.41 0.90
C PHE A 68 -2.46 -8.24 -0.63
N HIS A 69 -2.42 -7.00 -1.11
CA HIS A 69 -2.42 -6.71 -2.54
C HIS A 69 -1.22 -7.30 -3.27
N ILE A 70 -0.03 -7.28 -2.65
CA ILE A 70 1.18 -7.85 -3.23
C ILE A 70 1.17 -9.39 -3.14
N ILE A 71 0.83 -9.96 -1.99
CA ILE A 71 0.92 -11.42 -1.76
C ILE A 71 -0.22 -12.22 -2.40
N LYS A 72 -1.38 -11.60 -2.68
CA LYS A 72 -2.51 -12.30 -3.32
C LYS A 72 -2.20 -12.69 -4.77
N VAL A 73 -1.18 -12.08 -5.38
CA VAL A 73 -0.77 -12.34 -6.76
C VAL A 73 0.26 -13.46 -6.76
N HIS A 74 0.15 -14.40 -7.71
CA HIS A 74 1.13 -15.46 -7.87
C HIS A 74 2.53 -14.86 -8.05
N PRO A 75 3.56 -15.29 -7.31
CA PRO A 75 4.83 -14.56 -7.23
C PRO A 75 5.50 -14.40 -8.59
N GLN A 76 5.31 -15.34 -9.52
CA GLN A 76 5.91 -15.29 -10.86
C GLN A 76 5.16 -14.37 -11.85
N LYS A 77 3.98 -13.87 -11.49
CA LYS A 77 3.18 -12.98 -12.33
C LYS A 77 3.68 -11.55 -12.15
N ARG A 78 3.78 -10.80 -13.26
CA ARG A 78 4.03 -9.35 -13.23
C ARG A 78 2.77 -8.63 -12.76
N MET A 79 2.97 -7.57 -11.99
CA MET A 79 1.90 -6.79 -11.38
C MET A 79 1.89 -5.37 -11.93
#